data_AF-A0A7J7VC73-F1
#
_entry.id   AF-A0A7J7VC73-F1
#
_cell.length_a   1.000
_cell.length_b   1.000
_cell.length_c   1.000
_cell.angle_alpha   90.00
_cell.angle_beta   90.00
_cell.angle_gamma   90.00
#
_symmetry.space_group_name_H-M   'P 1'
#
loop_
_entity.id
_entity.type
_entity.pdbx_description
1 polymer ?
#
loop_
_entity_poly.entity_id
_entity_poly.type
_entity_poly.pdbx_seq_one_letter_code
_entity_poly.pdbx_strand_id
1 'polypeptide(L)'
;MERVWALVLLAALGSARAERDCRVSSFRVKENFDKTRFAGTWYAMAKKDPEGLFLQDNIIAEFSVDENGQMSATAKGRVRLLNNWDVCADMVGTFTDTEDPAKFKMKYWGVASFLQRGNDDHWIIDTDYDTYALQYSCRLLNLDGTCADSYSFVFARNPYGLPPEVQRIVRRRQEELCLGRQYRLIMHNGYCDGKAERNLL
;
A
#
# COMPACT_ATOMS: atom_id res chain seq x y z
N MET A 1 -15.08 16.70 -53.38
CA MET A 1 -14.51 15.38 -53.01
C MET A 1 -13.36 15.49 -52.01
N GLU A 2 -12.55 16.56 -51.98
CA GLU A 2 -11.39 16.67 -51.07
C GLU A 2 -11.70 16.75 -49.57
N ARG A 3 -12.86 17.31 -49.17
CA ARG A 3 -13.22 17.44 -47.74
C ARG A 3 -13.58 16.12 -47.06
N VAL A 4 -13.94 15.09 -47.82
CA VAL A 4 -14.33 13.78 -47.28
C VAL A 4 -13.10 12.98 -46.87
N TRP A 5 -11.99 13.12 -47.61
CA TRP A 5 -10.72 12.45 -47.31
C TRP A 5 -10.03 12.99 -46.06
N ALA A 6 -10.16 14.29 -45.78
CA ALA A 6 -9.59 14.92 -44.59
C ALA A 6 -10.25 14.41 -43.28
N LEU A 7 -11.56 14.13 -43.30
CA LEU A 7 -12.28 13.61 -42.13
C LEU A 7 -11.98 12.13 -41.86
N VAL A 8 -11.68 11.34 -42.88
CA VAL A 8 -11.29 9.93 -42.74
C VAL A 8 -9.87 9.81 -42.18
N LEU A 9 -8.95 10.71 -42.55
CA LEU A 9 -7.60 10.74 -41.99
C LEU A 9 -7.56 11.18 -40.52
N LEU A 10 -8.47 12.08 -40.10
CA LEU A 10 -8.61 12.47 -38.68
C LEU A 10 -9.27 11.38 -37.82
N ALA A 11 -10.11 10.50 -38.40
CA ALA A 11 -10.67 9.34 -37.72
C ALA A 11 -9.70 8.15 -37.63
N ALA A 12 -8.68 8.10 -38.51
CA ALA A 12 -7.63 7.07 -38.50
C ALA A 12 -6.49 7.36 -37.50
N LEU A 13 -6.42 8.56 -36.94
CA LEU A 13 -5.75 8.83 -35.65
C LEU A 13 -6.65 8.33 -34.50
N GLY A 14 -7.16 7.11 -34.66
CA GLY A 14 -7.84 6.36 -33.62
C GLY A 14 -6.93 6.36 -32.40
N SER A 15 -7.53 6.66 -31.26
CA SER A 15 -6.86 6.80 -29.97
C SER A 15 -6.00 5.57 -29.71
N ALA A 16 -4.70 5.65 -30.03
CA ALA A 16 -3.69 4.80 -29.45
C ALA A 16 -3.61 5.21 -27.98
N ARG A 17 -4.58 4.76 -27.18
CA ARG A 17 -4.33 4.61 -25.75
C ARG A 17 -3.17 3.64 -25.69
N ALA A 18 -1.97 4.17 -25.42
CA ALA A 18 -0.82 3.34 -25.13
C ALA A 18 -1.29 2.28 -24.13
N GLU A 19 -1.17 1.01 -24.54
CA GLU A 19 -1.51 -0.11 -23.66
C GLU A 19 -0.67 0.03 -22.39
N ARG A 20 -1.33 -0.06 -21.24
CA ARG A 20 -0.69 0.25 -19.96
C ARG A 20 0.25 -0.89 -19.60
N ASP A 21 1.53 -0.60 -19.41
CA ASP A 21 2.51 -1.57 -18.91
C ASP A 21 2.22 -1.89 -17.45
N CYS A 22 1.79 -3.14 -17.19
CA CYS A 22 1.48 -3.64 -15.86
C CYS A 22 2.58 -4.56 -15.30
N ARG A 23 3.75 -4.63 -15.95
CA ARG A 23 4.88 -5.39 -15.44
C ARG A 23 5.39 -4.73 -14.17
N VAL A 24 5.61 -5.50 -13.11
CA VAL A 24 6.01 -4.98 -11.79
C VAL A 24 7.33 -4.23 -11.85
N SER A 25 8.24 -4.65 -12.72
CA SER A 25 9.53 -3.98 -12.95
C SER A 25 9.39 -2.59 -13.59
N SER A 26 8.26 -2.27 -14.22
CA SER A 26 8.01 -0.97 -14.85
C SER A 26 7.47 0.09 -13.88
N PHE A 27 6.99 -0.34 -12.70
CA PHE A 27 6.38 0.57 -11.73
C PHE A 27 7.41 1.53 -11.14
N ARG A 28 7.05 2.82 -11.15
CA ARG A 28 7.84 3.88 -10.55
C ARG A 28 7.58 3.93 -9.04
N VAL A 29 8.64 4.16 -8.29
CA VAL A 29 8.60 4.31 -6.84
C VAL A 29 9.04 5.72 -6.44
N LYS A 30 8.93 6.05 -5.15
CA LYS A 30 9.28 7.36 -4.64
C LYS A 30 10.76 7.66 -4.87
N GLU A 31 11.05 8.66 -5.68
CA GLU A 31 12.43 9.12 -5.87
C GLU A 31 13.00 9.69 -4.57
N ASN A 32 14.25 9.34 -4.25
CA ASN A 32 14.99 9.80 -3.08
C ASN A 32 14.16 9.67 -1.78
N PHE A 33 13.59 8.48 -1.56
CA PHE A 33 12.79 8.22 -0.37
C PHE A 33 13.59 8.46 0.92
N ASP A 34 13.00 9.26 1.81
CA ASP A 34 13.59 9.65 3.09
C ASP A 34 12.86 8.92 4.23
N LYS A 35 13.55 7.94 4.83
CA LYS A 35 13.00 7.12 5.91
C LYS A 35 12.63 7.96 7.13
N THR A 36 13.45 8.96 7.47
CA THR A 36 13.28 9.80 8.66
C THR A 36 12.05 10.69 8.51
N ARG A 37 11.84 11.28 7.33
CA ARG A 37 10.61 12.04 7.05
C ARG A 37 9.37 11.16 7.01
N PHE A 38 9.52 9.89 6.65
CA PHE A 38 8.42 8.94 6.60
C PHE A 38 8.01 8.39 7.97
N ALA A 39 8.88 8.46 8.97
CA ALA A 39 8.63 7.97 10.32
C ALA A 39 7.36 8.58 10.96
N GLY A 40 6.87 7.93 12.01
CA GLY A 40 5.65 8.31 12.73
C GLY A 40 4.42 7.51 12.29
N THR A 41 3.27 7.98 12.75
CA THR A 41 1.97 7.30 12.56
C THR A 41 1.40 7.49 11.17
N TRP A 42 0.81 6.41 10.64
CA TRP A 42 0.09 6.35 9.37
C TRP A 42 -1.21 5.56 9.51
N TYR A 43 -2.33 6.15 9.11
CA TYR A 43 -3.65 5.54 9.13
C TYR A 43 -3.98 4.98 7.75
N ALA A 44 -4.23 3.68 7.63
CA ALA A 44 -4.62 3.10 6.35
C ALA A 44 -6.07 3.49 6.03
N MET A 45 -6.29 4.23 4.95
CA MET A 45 -7.61 4.72 4.55
C MET A 45 -8.28 3.81 3.52
N ALA A 46 -7.48 3.12 2.71
CA ALA A 46 -7.96 2.15 1.73
C ALA A 46 -6.92 1.06 1.50
N LYS A 47 -7.37 -0.12 1.06
CA LYS A 47 -6.47 -1.21 0.65
C LYS A 47 -7.00 -2.02 -0.52
N LYS A 48 -6.07 -2.57 -1.28
CA LYS A 48 -6.29 -3.71 -2.19
C LYS A 48 -5.77 -4.96 -1.48
N ASP A 49 -6.59 -5.99 -1.43
CA ASP A 49 -6.30 -7.23 -0.71
C ASP A 49 -5.45 -8.22 -1.51
N PRO A 50 -4.49 -8.92 -0.87
CA PRO A 50 -3.86 -10.10 -1.44
C PRO A 50 -4.78 -11.32 -1.28
N GLU A 51 -4.35 -12.47 -1.78
CA GLU A 51 -4.97 -13.74 -1.43
C GLU A 51 -4.69 -14.13 0.04
N GLY A 52 -5.68 -14.79 0.67
CA GLY A 52 -5.55 -15.37 2.01
C GLY A 52 -5.87 -14.43 3.18
N LEU A 53 -5.36 -14.79 4.36
CA LEU A 53 -5.61 -14.05 5.60
C LEU A 53 -4.90 -12.70 5.58
N PHE A 54 -5.63 -11.63 5.89
CA PHE A 54 -5.08 -10.27 5.90
C PHE A 54 -5.81 -9.36 6.87
N LEU A 55 -5.15 -8.26 7.27
CA LEU A 55 -5.74 -7.22 8.11
C LEU A 55 -7.02 -6.67 7.47
N GLN A 56 -8.06 -6.46 8.26
CA GLN A 56 -9.40 -6.09 7.80
C GLN A 56 -9.65 -4.59 7.86
N ASP A 57 -9.50 -3.99 9.04
CA ASP A 57 -9.71 -2.56 9.30
C ASP A 57 -9.08 -2.10 10.62
N ASN A 58 -9.29 -0.83 11.01
CA ASN A 58 -8.61 -0.17 12.12
C ASN A 58 -7.09 -0.28 12.01
N ILE A 59 -6.58 -0.19 10.77
CA ILE A 59 -5.19 -0.48 10.45
C ILE A 59 -4.36 0.80 10.64
N ILE A 60 -3.54 0.81 11.69
CA ILE A 60 -2.64 1.90 12.03
C ILE A 60 -1.22 1.36 12.03
N ALA A 61 -0.32 2.02 11.31
CA ALA A 61 1.09 1.68 11.28
C ALA A 61 1.91 2.81 11.93
N GLU A 62 2.90 2.44 12.73
CA GLU A 62 3.87 3.34 13.33
C GLU A 62 5.25 2.98 12.79
N PHE A 63 5.87 3.89 12.03
CA PHE A 63 7.19 3.68 11.44
C PHE A 63 8.26 4.37 12.27
N SER A 64 9.40 3.71 12.46
CA SER A 64 10.53 4.21 13.23
C SER A 64 11.85 3.93 12.52
N VAL A 65 12.82 4.82 12.68
CA VAL A 65 14.18 4.69 12.14
C VAL A 65 15.15 4.80 13.30
N ASP A 66 16.06 3.84 13.42
CA ASP A 66 17.07 3.84 14.47
C ASP A 66 18.30 4.72 14.12
N GLU A 67 19.25 4.80 15.05
CA GLU A 67 20.49 5.59 14.89
C GLU A 67 21.37 5.10 13.73
N ASN A 68 21.21 3.84 13.31
CA ASN A 68 21.94 3.25 12.19
C ASN A 68 21.20 3.44 10.85
N GLY A 69 20.04 4.12 10.84
CA GLY A 69 19.22 4.32 9.66
C GLY A 69 18.39 3.09 9.27
N GLN A 70 18.28 2.08 10.14
CA GLN A 70 17.43 0.92 9.92
C GLN A 70 15.97 1.27 10.24
N MET A 71 15.11 1.06 9.25
CA MET A 71 13.67 1.29 9.39
C MET A 71 13.00 0.04 9.98
N SER A 72 12.02 0.27 10.84
CA SER A 72 11.11 -0.71 11.43
C SER A 72 9.70 -0.14 11.50
N ALA A 73 8.72 -1.00 11.72
CA ALA A 73 7.35 -0.55 11.96
C ALA A 73 6.61 -1.51 12.90
N THR A 74 5.62 -0.97 13.58
CA THR A 74 4.54 -1.76 14.19
C THR A 74 3.24 -1.47 13.47
N ALA A 75 2.35 -2.45 13.38
CA ALA A 75 1.03 -2.27 12.80
C ALA A 75 -0.03 -2.94 13.66
N LYS A 76 -1.08 -2.19 13.98
CA LYS A 76 -2.27 -2.68 14.67
C LYS A 76 -3.41 -2.77 13.68
N GLY A 77 -4.25 -3.78 13.81
CA GLY A 77 -5.49 -3.85 13.04
C GLY A 77 -6.33 -5.06 13.37
N ARG A 78 -7.63 -4.99 13.06
CA ARG A 78 -8.54 -6.12 13.22
C ARG A 78 -8.22 -7.17 12.17
N VAL A 79 -8.14 -8.43 12.57
CA VAL A 79 -8.04 -9.59 11.67
C VAL A 79 -9.11 -10.62 12.03
N ARG A 80 -9.66 -11.29 11.02
CA ARG A 80 -10.67 -12.35 11.18
C ARG A 80 -10.05 -13.70 10.87
N LEU A 81 -9.78 -14.50 11.89
CA LEU A 81 -9.04 -15.77 11.75
C LEU A 81 -9.94 -16.90 11.21
N LEU A 82 -11.10 -17.12 11.84
CA LEU A 82 -12.08 -18.16 11.47
C LEU A 82 -13.48 -17.75 11.91
N ASN A 83 -14.54 -18.09 11.15
CA ASN A 83 -15.98 -18.09 11.51
C ASN A 83 -16.41 -17.21 12.72
N ASN A 84 -16.12 -15.90 12.68
CA ASN A 84 -16.50 -14.86 13.65
C ASN A 84 -15.52 -14.60 14.81
N TRP A 85 -14.30 -15.11 14.77
CA TRP A 85 -13.26 -14.73 15.73
C TRP A 85 -12.42 -13.55 15.20
N ASP A 86 -12.79 -12.37 15.67
CA ASP A 86 -12.09 -11.12 15.40
C ASP A 86 -11.09 -10.81 16.53
N VAL A 87 -9.83 -10.65 16.18
CA VAL A 87 -8.77 -10.24 17.11
C VAL A 87 -8.07 -8.98 16.60
N CYS A 88 -7.46 -8.22 17.50
CA CYS A 88 -6.56 -7.14 17.11
C CYS A 88 -5.17 -7.74 17.02
N ALA A 89 -4.63 -7.78 15.81
CA ALA A 89 -3.27 -8.22 15.55
C ALA A 89 -2.32 -7.06 15.82
N ASP A 90 -1.33 -7.30 16.68
CA ASP A 90 -0.16 -6.46 16.83
C ASP A 90 0.98 -7.10 16.02
N MET A 91 1.35 -6.44 14.93
CA MET A 91 2.37 -6.88 13.98
C MET A 91 3.62 -6.03 14.13
N VAL A 92 4.77 -6.65 13.92
CA VAL A 92 6.08 -6.00 13.89
C VAL A 92 6.72 -6.30 12.54
N GLY A 93 7.38 -5.30 11.96
CA GLY A 93 8.11 -5.40 10.71
C GLY A 93 9.48 -4.75 10.80
N THR A 94 10.50 -5.39 10.22
CA THR A 94 11.81 -4.79 9.97
C THR A 94 12.07 -4.73 8.49
N PHE A 95 12.72 -3.65 8.05
CA PHE A 95 12.98 -3.38 6.64
C PHE A 95 14.46 -3.53 6.34
N THR A 96 14.78 -4.32 5.32
CA THR A 96 16.11 -4.42 4.74
C THR A 96 16.16 -3.61 3.46
N ASP A 97 17.16 -2.73 3.37
CA ASP A 97 17.38 -1.85 2.24
C ASP A 97 17.73 -2.64 0.97
N THR A 98 17.41 -2.04 -0.18
CA THR A 98 17.85 -2.51 -1.49
C THR A 98 18.61 -1.39 -2.21
N GLU A 99 19.05 -1.61 -3.45
CA GLU A 99 19.70 -0.58 -4.27
C GLU A 99 18.77 0.62 -4.55
N ASP A 100 17.46 0.40 -4.56
CA ASP A 100 16.45 1.45 -4.74
C ASP A 100 15.97 1.91 -3.35
N PRO A 101 16.14 3.20 -3.00
CA PRO A 101 15.87 3.70 -1.65
C PRO A 101 14.40 3.60 -1.24
N ALA A 102 13.47 3.42 -2.18
CA ALA A 102 12.04 3.26 -1.90
C ALA A 102 11.57 1.80 -1.90
N LYS A 103 12.47 0.84 -2.13
CA LYS A 103 12.16 -0.60 -2.15
C LYS A 103 12.88 -1.30 -1.01
N PHE A 104 12.10 -2.01 -0.21
CA PHE A 104 12.59 -2.75 0.93
C PHE A 104 12.14 -4.21 0.87
N LYS A 105 12.90 -5.09 1.51
CA LYS A 105 12.41 -6.41 1.94
C LYS A 105 11.91 -6.29 3.37
N MET A 106 10.62 -6.51 3.59
CA MET A 106 9.99 -6.42 4.89
C MET A 106 9.85 -7.81 5.49
N LYS A 107 10.56 -8.07 6.59
CA LYS A 107 10.34 -9.25 7.42
C LYS A 107 9.32 -8.89 8.49
N TYR A 108 8.23 -9.64 8.59
CA TYR A 108 7.16 -9.35 9.55
C TYR A 108 6.74 -10.57 10.36
N TRP A 109 6.21 -10.31 11.55
CA TRP A 109 5.64 -11.31 12.45
C TRP A 109 4.64 -10.65 13.40
N GLY A 110 3.65 -11.40 13.87
CA GLY A 110 2.81 -10.93 14.97
C GLY A 110 3.42 -11.20 16.34
N VAL A 111 3.07 -10.37 17.32
CA VAL A 111 3.51 -10.52 18.72
C VAL A 111 3.01 -11.85 19.31
N ALA A 112 1.78 -12.24 18.97
CA ALA A 112 1.24 -13.54 19.33
C ALA A 112 1.65 -14.60 18.30
N SER A 113 2.09 -15.77 18.77
CA SER A 113 2.65 -16.84 17.93
C SER A 113 1.69 -17.43 16.89
N PHE A 114 0.39 -17.26 17.07
CA PHE A 114 -0.64 -17.70 16.12
C PHE A 114 -0.82 -16.72 14.94
N LEU A 115 -0.24 -15.53 15.00
CA LEU A 115 -0.28 -14.56 13.92
C LEU A 115 0.75 -14.89 12.84
N GLN A 116 0.47 -14.45 11.61
CA GLN A 116 1.30 -14.74 10.46
C GLN A 116 2.69 -14.12 10.59
N ARG A 117 3.70 -14.84 10.08
CA ARG A 117 5.05 -14.33 9.85
C ARG A 117 5.45 -14.56 8.41
N GLY A 118 6.27 -13.70 7.85
CA GLY A 118 6.67 -13.80 6.45
C GLY A 118 7.70 -12.76 6.05
N ASN A 119 8.00 -12.77 4.75
CA ASN A 119 8.81 -11.73 4.11
C ASN A 119 8.05 -11.29 2.87
N ASP A 120 7.76 -9.99 2.77
CA ASP A 120 7.09 -9.39 1.62
C ASP A 120 7.97 -8.25 1.07
N ASP A 121 7.82 -7.95 -0.22
CA ASP A 121 8.33 -6.70 -0.76
C ASP A 121 7.56 -5.53 -0.16
N HIS A 122 8.25 -4.43 0.14
CA HIS A 122 7.61 -3.22 0.64
C HIS A 122 8.12 -2.01 -0.15
N TRP A 123 7.31 -1.56 -1.10
CA TRP A 123 7.66 -0.46 -1.97
C TRP A 123 6.83 0.77 -1.61
N ILE A 124 7.49 1.92 -1.46
CA ILE A 124 6.83 3.20 -1.35
C ILE A 124 6.67 3.76 -2.76
N ILE A 125 5.45 3.69 -3.29
CA ILE A 125 5.15 4.10 -4.67
C ILE A 125 5.18 5.62 -4.79
N ASP A 126 4.53 6.31 -3.86
CA ASP A 126 4.56 7.76 -3.77
C ASP A 126 4.21 8.20 -2.35
N THR A 127 4.72 9.36 -1.96
CA THR A 127 4.41 10.01 -0.68
C THR A 127 4.89 11.45 -0.71
N ASP A 128 4.17 12.33 -0.04
CA ASP A 128 4.65 13.66 0.32
C ASP A 128 5.13 13.75 1.77
N TYR A 129 5.21 12.60 2.47
CA TYR A 129 5.60 12.42 3.87
C TYR A 129 4.60 12.96 4.90
N ASP A 130 3.92 14.06 4.56
CA ASP A 130 3.16 14.87 5.52
C ASP A 130 1.64 14.69 5.39
N THR A 131 1.14 14.13 4.27
CA THR A 131 -0.30 13.94 4.08
C THR A 131 -0.68 12.52 3.68
N TYR A 132 0.03 11.91 2.72
CA TYR A 132 -0.32 10.59 2.19
C TYR A 132 0.89 9.72 1.87
N ALA A 133 0.63 8.43 1.80
CA ALA A 133 1.55 7.48 1.18
C ALA A 133 0.78 6.39 0.43
N LEU A 134 1.34 5.93 -0.68
CA LEU A 134 0.88 4.75 -1.39
C LEU A 134 1.95 3.68 -1.28
N GLN A 135 1.63 2.59 -0.61
CA GLN A 135 2.49 1.43 -0.46
C GLN A 135 2.04 0.32 -1.40
N TYR A 136 2.97 -0.47 -1.92
CA TYR A 136 2.70 -1.62 -2.78
C TYR A 136 3.59 -2.81 -2.42
N SER A 137 3.05 -4.00 -2.62
CA SER A 137 3.78 -5.27 -2.55
C SER A 137 3.26 -6.22 -3.62
N CYS A 138 4.19 -6.98 -4.22
CA CYS A 138 3.89 -8.12 -5.06
C CYS A 138 4.48 -9.38 -4.42
N ARG A 139 3.63 -10.34 -4.08
CA ARG A 139 4.02 -11.62 -3.47
C ARG A 139 4.37 -12.68 -4.51
N LEU A 140 3.73 -12.63 -5.67
CA LEU A 140 3.90 -13.59 -6.74
C LEU A 140 3.84 -12.91 -8.10
N LEU A 141 4.86 -13.16 -8.93
CA LEU A 141 4.89 -12.70 -10.33
C LEU A 141 4.28 -13.74 -11.26
N ASN A 142 3.55 -13.27 -12.26
CA ASN A 142 3.20 -14.04 -13.45
C ASN A 142 4.43 -14.20 -14.37
N LEU A 143 4.34 -15.14 -15.32
CA LEU A 143 5.40 -15.38 -16.31
C LEU A 143 5.67 -14.17 -17.22
N ASP A 144 4.68 -13.31 -17.45
CA ASP A 144 4.81 -12.08 -18.25
C ASP A 144 5.39 -10.90 -17.46
N GLY A 145 5.69 -11.09 -16.17
CA GLY A 145 6.21 -10.07 -15.26
C GLY A 145 5.16 -9.18 -14.60
N THR A 146 3.86 -9.40 -14.85
CA THR A 146 2.77 -8.78 -14.07
C THR A 146 2.66 -9.44 -12.69
N CYS A 147 1.89 -8.85 -11.77
CA CYS A 147 1.72 -9.41 -10.43
C CYS A 147 0.47 -10.32 -10.36
N ALA A 148 0.66 -11.55 -9.91
CA ALA A 148 -0.41 -12.52 -9.65
C ALA A 148 -1.09 -12.29 -8.29
N ASP A 149 -0.29 -12.05 -7.25
CA ASP A 149 -0.78 -11.77 -5.89
C ASP A 149 -0.13 -10.49 -5.35
N SER A 150 -0.94 -9.45 -5.18
CA SER A 150 -0.49 -8.12 -4.75
C SER A 150 -1.33 -7.60 -3.60
N TYR A 151 -0.76 -6.72 -2.79
CA TYR A 151 -1.54 -5.86 -1.91
C TYR A 151 -0.99 -4.44 -1.93
N SER A 152 -1.84 -3.49 -1.55
CA SER A 152 -1.45 -2.09 -1.51
C SER A 152 -2.29 -1.34 -0.50
N PHE A 153 -1.65 -0.42 0.22
CA PHE A 153 -2.29 0.48 1.18
C PHE A 153 -2.20 1.92 0.73
N VAL A 154 -3.30 2.64 0.89
CA VAL A 154 -3.32 4.11 0.90
C VAL A 154 -3.29 4.55 2.37
N PHE A 155 -2.21 5.21 2.77
CA PHE A 155 -2.07 5.78 4.09
C PHE A 155 -2.34 7.29 4.10
N ALA A 156 -2.81 7.79 5.23
CA ALA A 156 -2.95 9.20 5.53
C ALA A 156 -2.31 9.52 6.88
N ARG A 157 -1.78 10.74 7.04
CA ARG A 157 -1.40 11.25 8.36
C ARG A 157 -2.61 11.63 9.22
N ASN A 158 -3.71 12.02 8.57
CA ASN A 158 -4.95 12.40 9.22
C ASN A 158 -6.01 11.27 9.09
N PRO A 159 -6.55 10.73 10.20
CA PRO A 159 -7.55 9.66 10.15
C PRO A 159 -8.90 10.11 9.57
N TYR A 160 -9.15 11.42 9.46
CA TYR A 160 -10.38 11.97 8.86
C TYR A 160 -10.36 11.99 7.32
N GLY A 161 -9.24 11.60 6.70
CA GLY A 161 -9.13 11.41 5.25
C GLY A 161 -8.12 12.31 4.56
N LEU A 162 -8.12 12.20 3.22
CA LEU A 162 -7.16 12.88 2.35
C LEU A 162 -7.77 14.12 1.68
N PRO A 163 -7.00 15.21 1.48
CA PRO A 163 -7.45 16.35 0.69
C PRO A 163 -7.83 15.98 -0.75
N PRO A 164 -8.77 16.69 -1.40
CA PRO A 164 -9.24 16.34 -2.76
C PRO A 164 -8.13 16.30 -3.84
N GLU A 165 -7.11 17.13 -3.70
CA GLU A 165 -5.94 17.14 -4.60
C GLU A 165 -5.09 15.88 -4.45
N VAL A 166 -4.88 15.43 -3.22
CA VAL A 166 -4.15 14.21 -2.88
C VAL A 166 -4.92 12.98 -3.34
N GLN A 167 -6.25 12.97 -3.20
CA GLN A 167 -7.09 11.89 -3.72
C GLN A 167 -6.92 11.70 -5.24
N ARG A 168 -6.76 12.78 -6.00
CA ARG A 168 -6.48 12.71 -7.45
C ARG A 168 -5.12 12.09 -7.75
N ILE A 169 -4.09 12.44 -6.96
CA ILE A 169 -2.75 11.87 -7.09
C ILE A 169 -2.78 10.37 -6.78
N VAL A 170 -3.37 9.98 -5.64
CA VAL A 170 -3.52 8.58 -5.23
C VAL A 170 -4.24 7.79 -6.31
N ARG A 171 -5.38 8.28 -6.82
CA ARG A 171 -6.12 7.61 -7.89
C ARG A 171 -5.28 7.38 -9.14
N ARG A 172 -4.51 8.39 -9.58
CA ARG A 172 -3.61 8.25 -10.73
C ARG A 172 -2.55 7.17 -10.47
N ARG A 173 -1.95 7.14 -9.27
CA ARG A 173 -0.95 6.13 -8.91
C ARG A 173 -1.53 4.72 -8.81
N GLN A 174 -2.72 4.56 -8.24
CA GLN A 174 -3.44 3.27 -8.22
C GLN A 174 -3.69 2.75 -9.63
N GLU A 175 -4.08 3.65 -10.54
CA GLU A 175 -4.25 3.34 -11.95
C GLU A 175 -2.91 2.93 -12.59
N GLU A 176 -1.80 3.64 -12.30
CA GLU A 176 -0.44 3.30 -12.79
C GLU A 176 0.05 1.92 -12.33
N LEU A 177 -0.37 1.47 -11.14
CA LEU A 177 -0.11 0.11 -10.64
C LEU A 177 -1.05 -0.97 -11.22
N CYS A 178 -1.95 -0.59 -12.14
CA CYS A 178 -3.00 -1.46 -12.67
C CYS A 178 -3.97 -1.99 -11.59
N LEU A 179 -4.12 -1.27 -10.47
CA LEU A 179 -5.02 -1.60 -9.36
C LEU A 179 -6.22 -0.65 -9.25
N GLY A 180 -6.48 0.15 -10.29
CA GLY A 180 -7.62 1.07 -10.32
C GLY A 180 -8.95 0.36 -10.03
N ARG A 181 -9.74 0.92 -9.10
CA ARG A 181 -11.05 0.40 -8.64
C ARG A 181 -11.00 -0.93 -7.88
N GLN A 182 -9.82 -1.45 -7.52
CA GLN A 182 -9.68 -2.67 -6.73
C GLN A 182 -9.51 -2.40 -5.23
N TYR A 183 -9.44 -1.13 -4.82
CA TYR A 183 -9.30 -0.74 -3.42
C TYR A 183 -10.67 -0.66 -2.74
N ARG A 184 -10.73 -1.14 -1.50
CA ARG A 184 -11.83 -0.90 -0.57
C ARG A 184 -11.40 0.08 0.53
N LEU A 185 -12.35 0.86 1.03
CA LEU A 185 -12.13 1.74 2.17
C LEU A 185 -11.90 0.94 3.45
N ILE A 186 -11.13 1.53 4.36
CA ILE A 186 -10.85 1.00 5.69
C ILE A 186 -11.54 1.89 6.72
N MET A 187 -12.29 1.27 7.62
CA MET A 187 -12.95 1.96 8.72
C MET A 187 -12.00 2.10 9.91
N HIS A 188 -12.06 3.24 10.58
CA HIS A 188 -11.44 3.48 11.88
C HIS A 188 -12.54 3.83 12.88
N ASN A 189 -12.83 2.91 13.79
CA ASN A 189 -13.88 3.04 14.80
C ASN A 189 -13.39 2.73 16.23
N GLY A 190 -12.06 2.66 16.41
CA GLY A 190 -11.42 2.42 17.70
C GLY A 190 -11.54 0.99 18.23
N TYR A 191 -11.90 0.02 17.38
CA TYR A 191 -12.06 -1.38 17.81
C TYR A 191 -10.81 -1.94 18.51
N CYS A 192 -9.63 -1.50 18.10
CA CYS A 192 -8.35 -1.96 18.64
C CYS A 192 -7.74 -1.06 19.71
N ASP A 193 -8.40 0.03 20.11
CA ASP A 193 -7.87 0.96 21.12
C ASP A 193 -8.07 0.42 22.55
N GLY A 194 -9.19 -0.27 22.79
CA GLY A 194 -9.62 -0.73 24.13
C GLY A 194 -8.99 -2.03 24.66
N LYS A 195 -7.90 -2.54 24.05
CA LYS A 195 -7.23 -3.78 24.49
C LYS A 195 -5.80 -3.57 25.03
N ALA A 196 -5.27 -2.35 25.01
CA ALA A 196 -3.98 -2.05 25.62
C ALA A 196 -4.02 -2.04 27.17
N GLU A 197 -5.18 -1.85 27.79
CA GLU A 197 -5.28 -1.66 29.25
C GLU A 197 -5.61 -2.94 30.06
N ARG A 198 -5.84 -4.09 29.41
CA ARG A 198 -6.27 -5.31 30.14
C ARG A 198 -5.15 -6.27 30.57
N ASN A 199 -3.88 -5.91 30.38
CA ASN A 199 -2.72 -6.74 30.76
C ASN A 199 -1.83 -6.10 31.84
N LEU A 200 -2.36 -5.18 32.65
CA LEU A 200 -1.64 -4.55 33.78
C LEU A 200 -2.37 -4.72 35.13
N LEU A 201 -3.08 -5.83 35.33
CA LEU A 201 -3.56 -6.29 36.63
C LEU A 201 -3.24 -7.76 36.84
#